data_AF-A0A0B6XG91-F1
#
_entry.id   AF-A0A0B6XG91-F1
#
_cell.length_a   1.000
_cell.length_b   1.000
_cell.length_c   1.000
_cell.angle_alpha   90.00
_cell.angle_beta   90.00
_cell.angle_gamma   90.00
#
_symmetry.space_group_name_H-M   'P 1'
#
loop_
_entity.id
_entity.type
_entity.pdbx_description
1 polymer ?
#
loop_
_entity_poly.entity_id
_entity_poly.type
_entity_poly.pdbx_seq_one_letter_code
_entity_poly.pdbx_strand_id
1 'polypeptide(L)' 'MSTPSHRRHDISDHIWNLLEPHLLGRKGAWGREAQDNRLFINAVFWILRIGSPWRDLPPDYGDWKNTHRRFCR' A
#
# COMPACT_ATOMS: atom_id res chain seq x y z
N MET A 1 10.02 -16.75 -8.86
CA MET A 1 9.01 -15.93 -9.58
C MET A 1 7.76 -15.93 -8.71
N SER A 2 7.63 -14.96 -7.79
CA SER A 2 6.45 -14.86 -6.95
C SER A 2 5.37 -14.11 -7.72
N THR A 3 4.36 -14.84 -8.20
CA THR A 3 3.14 -14.27 -8.73
C THR A 3 2.61 -13.27 -7.70
N PRO A 4 2.43 -11.98 -8.03
CA PRO A 4 1.75 -11.08 -7.11
C PRO A 4 0.34 -11.63 -6.98
N SER A 5 0.06 -12.26 -5.84
CA SER A 5 -1.27 -12.74 -5.49
C SER A 5 -2.19 -11.53 -5.55
N HIS A 6 -2.88 -11.33 -6.66
CA HIS A 6 -3.99 -10.39 -6.78
C HIS A 6 -5.04 -10.83 -5.76
N ARG A 7 -4.88 -10.39 -4.50
CA ARG A 7 -5.92 -10.51 -3.49
C ARG A 7 -7.11 -9.75 -4.05
N ARG A 8 -8.33 -10.24 -3.83
CA ARG A 8 -9.59 -9.59 -4.30
C ARG A 8 -9.73 -8.09 -3.95
N HIS A 9 -8.84 -7.58 -3.10
CA HIS A 9 -8.82 -6.24 -2.54
C HIS A 9 -7.69 -5.36 -3.11
N ASP A 10 -6.83 -5.91 -3.98
CA ASP A 10 -5.76 -5.13 -4.59
C ASP A 10 -6.30 -4.19 -5.67
N ILE A 11 -5.70 -3.00 -5.78
CA ILE A 11 -6.10 -2.04 -6.80
C ILE A 11 -5.57 -2.47 -8.17
N SER A 12 -6.43 -2.37 -9.18
CA SER A 12 -6.04 -2.60 -10.58
C SER A 12 -4.96 -1.61 -11.00
N ASP A 13 -4.05 -2.05 -11.88
CA ASP A 13 -3.01 -1.19 -12.48
C ASP A 13 -3.57 0.09 -13.09
N HIS A 14 -4.79 0.04 -13.63
CA HIS A 14 -5.46 1.22 -14.17
C HIS A 14 -5.73 2.27 -13.08
N ILE A 15 -6.29 1.85 -11.94
CA ILE A 15 -6.56 2.72 -10.79
C ILE A 15 -5.23 3.21 -10.19
N TRP A 16 -4.24 2.33 -10.11
CA TRP A 16 -2.91 2.70 -9.65
C TRP A 16 -2.28 3.79 -10.52
N ASN A 17 -2.32 3.66 -11.84
CA ASN A 17 -1.75 4.66 -12.76
C ASN A 17 -2.42 6.04 -12.64
N LEU A 18 -3.70 6.09 -12.26
CA LEU A 18 -4.39 7.35 -11.95
C LEU A 18 -3.98 7.93 -10.59
N LEU A 19 -3.73 7.08 -9.59
CA LEU A 19 -3.39 7.49 -8.22
C LEU A 19 -1.91 7.85 -8.03
N GLU A 20 -1.02 7.10 -8.68
CA GLU A 20 0.43 7.28 -8.63
C GLU A 20 0.90 8.74 -8.79
N PRO A 21 0.42 9.54 -9.77
CA PRO A 21 0.87 10.91 -9.94
C PRO A 21 0.46 11.85 -8.80
N HIS A 22 -0.54 11.48 -7.99
CA HIS A 22 -1.02 12.29 -6.85
C HIS A 22 -0.36 11.90 -5.52
N LEU A 23 0.36 10.79 -5.47
CA LEU A 23 1.00 10.31 -4.25
C LEU A 23 2.36 11.00 -4.01
N LEU A 24 2.52 11.54 -2.81
CA LEU A 24 3.80 12.08 -2.33
C LEU A 24 4.76 10.91 -2.05
N GLY A 25 5.92 10.91 -2.72
CA GLY A 25 6.91 9.81 -2.66
C GLY A 25 7.27 9.22 -4.03
N ARG A 26 7.40 10.07 -5.05
CA ARG A 26 7.80 9.70 -6.42
C ARG A 26 9.23 9.14 -6.45
N LYS A 27 9.58 8.37 -7.48
CA LYS A 27 10.98 8.03 -7.80
C LYS A 27 11.77 9.35 -7.92
N GLY A 28 12.65 9.62 -6.95
CA GLY A 28 13.44 10.86 -6.86
C GLY A 28 12.98 11.87 -5.80
N ALA A 29 11.81 11.67 -5.17
CA ALA A 29 11.47 12.34 -3.92
C ALA A 29 12.05 11.54 -2.76
N TRP A 30 12.68 12.20 -1.79
CA TRP A 30 13.38 11.58 -0.65
C TRP A 30 12.47 10.58 0.10
N GLY A 31 12.63 9.28 -0.17
CA GLY A 31 11.81 8.20 0.37
C GLY A 31 11.98 6.88 -0.41
N ARG A 32 11.89 5.74 0.30
CA ARG A 32 12.07 4.39 -0.26
C ARG A 32 11.11 4.12 -1.43
N GLU A 33 11.60 3.34 -2.39
CA GLU A 33 11.11 3.21 -3.77
C GLU A 33 9.60 2.97 -3.95
N ALA A 34 9.08 3.41 -5.10
CA ALA A 34 7.67 3.35 -5.50
C ALA A 34 6.98 1.97 -5.35
N GLN A 35 7.74 0.87 -5.22
CA GLN A 35 7.22 -0.47 -4.96
C GLN A 35 6.53 -0.57 -3.59
N ASP A 36 7.02 0.16 -2.58
CA ASP A 36 6.38 0.27 -1.26
C ASP A 36 5.11 1.12 -1.29
N ASN A 37 4.96 2.06 -2.24
CA ASN A 37 3.79 2.94 -2.27
C ASN A 37 2.52 2.19 -2.68
N ARG A 38 2.61 1.31 -3.67
CA ARG A 38 1.48 0.50 -4.09
C ARG A 38 1.06 -0.47 -2.99
N LEU A 39 2.04 -1.13 -2.36
CA LEU A 39 1.82 -2.00 -1.21
C LEU A 39 1.19 -1.24 -0.04
N PHE A 40 1.67 -0.03 0.27
CA PHE A 40 1.11 0.83 1.31
C PHE A 40 -0.35 1.17 1.01
N ILE A 41 -0.66 1.63 -0.20
CA ILE A 41 -2.03 1.99 -0.58
C ILE A 41 -2.94 0.77 -0.53
N ASN A 42 -2.48 -0.39 -1.02
CA ASN A 42 -3.22 -1.64 -0.91
C ASN A 42 -3.47 -2.04 0.56
N ALA A 43 -2.49 -1.85 1.45
CA ALA A 43 -2.64 -2.09 2.88
C ALA A 43 -3.70 -1.17 3.51
N VAL A 44 -3.68 0.12 3.17
CA VAL A 44 -4.68 1.09 3.65
C VAL A 44 -6.07 0.73 3.13
N PHE A 45 -6.21 0.42 1.84
CA PHE A 45 -7.50 0.00 1.28
C PHE A 45 -8.03 -1.28 1.90
N TRP A 46 -7.16 -2.26 2.18
CA TRP A 46 -7.55 -3.49 2.87
C TRP A 46 -8.15 -3.19 4.25
N ILE A 47 -7.49 -2.32 5.04
CA ILE A 47 -7.98 -1.89 6.35
C ILE A 47 -9.28 -1.11 6.25
N LEU A 48 -9.37 -0.13 5.36
CA LEU A 48 -10.58 0.69 5.20
C LEU A 48 -11.78 -0.14 4.74
N ARG A 49 -11.55 -1.15 3.91
CA ARG A 49 -12.62 -1.99 3.35
C ARG A 49 -13.13 -3.03 4.35
N ILE A 50 -12.25 -3.57 5.19
CA ILE A 50 -12.61 -4.60 6.18
C ILE A 50 -12.97 -3.97 7.53
N GLY A 51 -12.49 -2.74 7.82
CA GLY A 51 -12.64 -2.08 9.11
C GLY A 51 -11.76 -2.71 10.21
N SER A 52 -10.72 -3.46 9.82
CA SER A 52 -9.86 -4.19 10.74
C SER A 52 -8.87 -3.26 11.45
N PRO A 53 -8.47 -3.53 12.70
CA PRO A 53 -7.37 -2.81 13.32
C PRO A 53 -6.06 -3.03 12.55
N TRP A 54 -5.18 -2.02 12.56
CA TRP A 54 -3.88 -2.08 11.86
C TRP A 54 -3.01 -3.27 12.27
N ARG A 55 -3.16 -3.78 13.49
CA ARG A 55 -2.40 -4.94 13.99
C ARG A 55 -2.75 -6.25 13.28
N ASP A 56 -3.94 -6.33 12.69
CA ASP A 56 -4.41 -7.50 11.92
C ASP A 56 -4.04 -7.41 10.44
N LEU A 57 -3.27 -6.39 10.04
CA LEU A 57 -2.80 -6.28 8.66
C LEU A 57 -1.99 -7.54 8.29
N PRO A 58 -2.34 -8.22 7.18
CA PRO A 58 -1.59 -9.37 6.73
C PRO A 58 -0.11 -9.04 6.49
N PRO A 59 0.82 -9.92 6.90
CA PRO A 59 2.25 -9.69 6.77
C PRO A 59 2.71 -9.53 5.30
N ASP A 60 1.92 -10.02 4.35
CA ASP A 60 2.13 -9.82 2.91
C ASP A 60 2.12 -8.35 2.47
N TYR A 61 1.42 -7.47 3.19
CA TYR A 61 1.38 -6.03 2.89
C TYR A 61 2.55 -5.27 3.52
N GLY A 62 3.40 -5.95 4.30
CA GLY A 62 4.52 -5.37 5.01
C GLY A 62 4.26 -5.17 6.51
N ASP A 63 5.20 -4.51 7.18
CA ASP A 63 5.14 -4.30 8.62
C ASP A 63 4.06 -3.28 8.99
N TRP A 64 3.05 -3.74 9.74
CA TRP A 64 1.91 -2.91 10.13
C TRP A 64 2.29 -1.65 10.91
N LYS A 65 3.39 -1.68 11.69
CA LYS A 65 3.83 -0.51 12.47
C LYS A 65 4.35 0.58 11.56
N ASN A 66 5.14 0.21 10.55
CA ASN A 66 5.65 1.15 9.55
C ASN A 66 4.52 1.72 8.68
N THR A 67 3.59 0.87 8.24
CA THR A 67 2.41 1.30 7.47
C THR A 67 1.55 2.25 8.28
N HIS A 68 1.20 1.90 9.52
CA HIS A 68 0.41 2.78 10.40
C HIS A 68 1.13 4.10 10.69
N ARG A 69 2.45 4.06 10.99
CA ARG A 69 3.25 5.27 11.20
C ARG A 69 3.28 6.17 9.96
N ARG A 70 3.33 5.59 8.76
CA ARG A 70 3.27 6.33 7.50
C ARG A 70 1.89 6.94 7.25
N PHE A 71 0.82 6.25 7.63
CA PHE A 71 -0.54 6.74 7.52
C PHE A 71 -0.84 7.92 8.46
N CYS A 72 -0.29 7.89 9.68
CA CYS A 72 -0.47 8.97 10.67
C CYS A 72 0.51 10.15 10.51
N ARG A 73 1.36 10.16 9.48
CA ARG A 73 2.28 11.28 9.19
C ARG A 73 1.58 12.33 8.35
#